data_AF-A0A9D7NX26-F1
#
_entry.id   AF-A0A9D7NX26-F1
#
_cell.length_a   1.000
_cell.length_b   1.000
_cell.length_c   1.000
_cell.angle_alpha   90.00
_cell.angle_beta   90.00
_cell.angle_gamma   90.00
#
_symmetry.space_group_name_H-M   'P 1'
#
loop_
_entity.id
_entity.type
_entity.pdbx_description
1 polymer ?
#
loop_
_entity_poly.entity_id
_entity_poly.type
_entity_poly.pdbx_seq_one_letter_code
_entity_poly.pdbx_strand_id
1 'polypeptide(L)' 'MAFYKDLNVVRYDVLGPGYENLLPPDTSVPLDGIYRCESCGGEVVMRRGELLPDEHKSERACSTNDMKWRLIVRSEGH' A
#
# COMPACT_ATOMS: atom_id res chain seq x y z
N MET A 1 -4.90 7.18 -2.30
CA MET A 1 -5.94 7.19 -1.27
C MET A 1 -7.19 6.52 -1.81
N ALA A 2 -7.91 5.77 -0.98
CA ALA A 2 -9.24 5.29 -1.34
C ALA A 2 -10.30 6.34 -0.98
N PHE A 3 -11.13 6.73 -1.93
CA PHE A 3 -12.28 7.60 -1.71
C PHE A 3 -13.55 6.75 -1.75
N TYR A 4 -14.35 6.83 -0.69
CA TYR A 4 -15.62 6.10 -0.57
C TYR A 4 -16.78 7.09 -0.60
N LYS A 5 -17.77 6.84 -1.46
CA LYS A 5 -19.01 7.64 -1.52
C LYS A 5 -20.02 7.23 -0.45
N ASP A 6 -20.05 5.94 -0.12
CA ASP A 6 -20.97 5.35 0.86
C ASP A 6 -20.14 4.68 1.96
N LEU A 7 -20.42 5.03 3.22
CA LEU A 7 -19.73 4.46 4.37
C LEU A 7 -20.29 3.09 4.76
N ASN A 8 -21.50 2.72 4.31
CA ASN A 8 -22.10 1.41 4.61
C ASN A 8 -21.38 0.25 3.90
N VAL A 9 -20.55 0.55 2.89
CA VAL A 9 -19.73 -0.45 2.19
C VAL A 9 -18.29 -0.52 2.72
N VAL A 10 -17.94 0.29 3.72
CA VAL A 10 -16.62 0.26 4.34
C VAL A 10 -16.56 -0.87 5.36
N ARG A 11 -15.59 -1.76 5.22
CA ARG A 11 -15.29 -2.82 6.19
C ARG A 11 -13.96 -2.51 6.86
N TYR A 12 -13.98 -2.40 8.19
CA TYR A 12 -12.76 -2.32 8.98
C TYR A 12 -12.22 -3.71 9.21
N ASP A 13 -10.94 -3.91 8.90
CA ASP A 13 -10.23 -5.13 9.24
C ASP A 13 -9.00 -4.80 10.08
N VAL A 14 -9.05 -5.20 11.34
CA VAL A 14 -8.00 -4.95 12.33
C VAL A 14 -7.08 -6.16 12.49
N LEU A 15 -7.54 -7.35 12.09
CA LEU A 15 -6.83 -8.62 12.31
C LEU A 15 -6.32 -9.24 11.01
N GLY A 16 -6.58 -8.63 9.87
CA GLY A 16 -6.12 -9.11 8.58
C GLY A 16 -4.58 -9.13 8.48
N PRO A 17 -4.04 -9.97 7.57
CA PRO A 17 -2.61 -10.10 7.42
C PRO A 17 -1.99 -8.89 6.71
N GLY A 18 -0.69 -8.69 6.94
CA GLY A 18 0.15 -7.80 6.11
C GLY A 18 0.14 -6.32 6.49
N TYR A 19 -0.77 -5.86 7.36
CA TYR A 19 -0.81 -4.46 7.81
C TYR A 19 0.42 -4.04 8.63
N GLU A 20 1.03 -4.97 9.37
CA GLU A 20 2.20 -4.67 10.19
C GLU A 20 3.53 -4.75 9.42
N ASN A 21 3.50 -5.26 8.18
CA ASN A 21 4.70 -5.44 7.38
C ASN A 21 5.16 -4.12 6.76
N LEU A 22 6.47 -3.88 6.84
CA LEU A 22 7.15 -2.82 6.08
C LEU A 22 7.95 -3.46 4.97
N LEU A 23 7.54 -3.22 3.73
CA LEU A 23 8.14 -3.80 2.54
C LEU A 23 9.07 -2.78 1.87
N PRO A 24 10.32 -3.15 1.52
CA PRO A 24 11.18 -2.29 0.74
C PRO A 24 10.69 -2.21 -0.73
N PRO A 25 11.26 -1.31 -1.54
CA PRO A 25 11.05 -1.31 -2.99
C PRO A 25 11.46 -2.63 -3.63
N ASP A 26 11.02 -2.84 -4.87
CA ASP A 26 11.32 -4.03 -5.67
C ASP A 26 10.94 -5.36 -4.98
N THR A 27 10.06 -5.28 -3.98
CA THR A 27 9.53 -6.44 -3.27
C THR A 27 8.18 -6.81 -3.85
N SER A 28 8.02 -8.09 -4.17
CA SER A 28 6.74 -8.63 -4.63
C SER A 28 5.70 -8.52 -3.52
N VAL A 29 4.54 -7.90 -3.82
CA VAL A 29 3.51 -7.71 -2.80
C VAL A 29 2.76 -9.02 -2.50
N PRO A 30 2.54 -9.35 -1.22
CA PRO A 30 1.87 -10.60 -0.83
C PRO A 30 0.35 -10.54 -0.98
N LEU A 31 -0.24 -9.34 -0.99
CA LEU A 31 -1.68 -9.11 -0.95
C LEU A 31 -2.05 -8.00 -1.94
N ASP A 32 -3.21 -8.17 -2.56
CA ASP A 32 -3.84 -7.14 -3.38
C ASP A 32 -4.38 -6.01 -2.47
N GLY A 33 -4.15 -4.76 -2.85
CA GLY A 33 -4.55 -3.64 -2.01
C GLY A 33 -3.91 -2.30 -2.33
N ILE A 34 -4.05 -1.38 -1.37
CA ILE A 34 -3.42 -0.06 -1.40
C ILE A 34 -2.29 -0.05 -0.39
N TYR A 35 -1.09 0.25 -0.89
CA TYR A 35 0.12 0.40 -0.12
C TYR A 35 0.47 1.87 0.01
N ARG A 36 0.87 2.28 1.22
CA ARG A 36 1.28 3.64 1.56
C ARG A 36 2.77 3.66 1.88
N CYS A 37 3.49 4.62 1.30
CA CYS A 37 4.88 4.91 1.64
C CYS A 37 4.94 5.60 3.00
N GLU A 38 5.74 5.07 3.91
CA GLU A 38 5.91 5.65 5.25
C GLU A 38 6.74 6.94 5.23
N SER A 39 7.55 7.15 4.19
CA SER A 39 8.46 8.31 4.06
C SER A 39 7.78 9.55 3.47
N CYS A 40 7.01 9.41 2.38
CA CYS A 40 6.28 10.54 1.75
C CYS A 40 4.77 10.52 1.96
N GLY A 41 4.20 9.42 2.45
CA GLY A 41 2.75 9.23 2.54
C GLY A 41 2.06 8.95 1.20
N GLY A 42 2.81 8.82 0.10
CA GLY A 42 2.28 8.47 -1.22
C GLY A 42 1.65 7.08 -1.23
N GLU A 43 0.60 6.89 -2.02
CA GLU A 43 -0.17 5.64 -2.04
C GLU A 43 -0.21 5.07 -3.46
N VAL A 44 -0.17 3.75 -3.55
CA VAL A 44 -0.22 2.99 -4.80
C VAL A 44 -1.17 1.80 -4.66
N VAL A 45 -1.86 1.48 -5.76
CA VAL A 45 -2.66 0.25 -5.86
C VAL A 45 -1.75 -0.84 -6.41
N MET A 46 -1.68 -1.96 -5.71
CA MET A 46 -0.84 -3.10 -6.08
C MET A 46 -1.66 -4.38 -6.12
N ARG A 47 -1.32 -5.29 -7.02
CA ARG A 47 -1.84 -6.65 -7.07
C ARG A 47 -0.80 -7.65 -6.60
N ARG A 48 -1.26 -8.74 -5.98
CA ARG A 48 -0.38 -9.81 -5.50
C ARG A 48 0.58 -10.26 -6.60
N GLY A 49 1.87 -10.26 -6.28
CA GLY A 49 2.94 -10.62 -7.22
C GLY A 49 3.63 -9.43 -7.88
N GLU A 50 2.99 -8.25 -7.98
CA GLU A 50 3.61 -7.04 -8.54
C GLU A 50 4.74 -6.51 -7.64
N LEU A 51 5.76 -5.91 -8.25
CA LEU A 51 6.88 -5.32 -7.52
C LEU A 51 6.55 -3.91 -7.06
N LEU A 52 6.83 -3.62 -5.79
CA LEU A 52 6.67 -2.28 -5.24
C LEU A 52 7.58 -1.28 -5.97
N PRO A 53 7.06 -0.11 -6.35
CA PRO A 53 7.87 0.88 -7.05
C PRO A 53 8.93 1.48 -6.11
N ASP A 54 10.09 1.77 -6.68
CA ASP A 54 11.21 2.45 -6.03
C ASP A 54 11.07 3.98 -6.05
N GLU A 55 10.19 4.51 -6.90
CA GLU A 55 9.84 5.92 -6.92
C GLU A 55 8.32 6.14 -6.93
N HIS A 56 7.89 7.26 -6.34
CA HIS A 56 6.53 7.75 -6.50
C HIS A 56 6.56 9.09 -7.20
N LYS A 57 5.82 9.22 -8.32
CA LYS A 57 5.62 10.49 -9.04
C LYS A 57 4.62 11.41 -8.31
N SER A 58 4.81 11.60 -7.00
CA SER A 58 4.16 12.71 -6.29
C SER A 58 5.11 13.90 -6.29
N GLU A 59 4.58 15.11 -6.14
CA GLU A 59 5.31 16.38 -6.15
C GLU A 59 6.46 16.46 -5.11
N ARG A 60 6.56 15.47 -4.21
CA ARG A 60 7.67 15.28 -3.28
C ARG A 60 8.39 13.98 -3.63
N ALA A 61 9.49 14.09 -4.35
CA ALA A 61 10.42 12.98 -4.56
C ALA A 61 10.85 12.43 -3.20
N CYS A 62 10.63 11.15 -2.96
CA CYS A 62 11.12 10.46 -1.78
C CYS A 62 12.37 9.67 -2.16
N SER A 63 13.47 9.88 -1.44
CA SER A 63 14.71 9.17 -1.70
C SER A 63 14.54 7.68 -1.40
N THR A 64 14.95 6.85 -2.35
CA THR A 64 14.87 5.38 -2.37
C THR A 64 15.47 4.69 -1.14
N ASN A 65 16.47 5.30 -0.49
CA ASN A 65 17.36 4.61 0.44
C ASN A 65 16.73 4.23 1.81
N ASP A 66 15.55 4.75 2.16
CA ASP A 66 14.77 4.33 3.33
C ASP A 66 13.26 4.19 3.03
N MET A 67 12.92 4.10 1.74
CA MET A 67 11.52 3.99 1.34
C MET A 67 10.95 2.64 1.80
N LYS A 68 9.85 2.68 2.53
CA LYS A 68 9.12 1.47 2.95
C LYS A 68 7.64 1.63 2.71
N TRP A 69 7.03 0.55 2.26
CA TRP A 69 5.62 0.46 1.93
C TRP A 69 4.89 -0.37 2.99
N ARG A 70 3.76 0.16 3.47
CA ARG A 70 2.84 -0.54 4.36
C ARG A 70 1.49 -0.72 3.69
N LEU A 71 0.91 -1.90 3.79
CA LEU A 71 -0.47 -2.14 3.36
C LEU A 71 -1.44 -1.37 4.27
N ILE A 72 -2.36 -0.60 3.69
CA ILE A 72 -3.38 0.14 4.46
C ILE A 72 -4.82 -0.25 4.09
N VAL A 73 -5.02 -0.82 2.91
CA VAL A 73 -6.30 -1.39 2.48
C VAL A 73 -6.00 -2.68 1.75
N ARG A 74 -6.60 -3.81 2.15
CA ARG A 74 -6.54 -5.06 1.39
C ARG A 74 -7.82 -5.25 0.61
N SER A 75 -7.76 -5.92 -0.54
CA SER A 75 -8.97 -6.51 -1.12
C SER A 75 -9.26 -7.87 -0.49
N GLU A 76 -10.53 -8.23 -0.48
CA GLU A 76 -10.94 -9.61 -0.21
C GLU A 76 -10.54 -10.44 -1.45
N GLY A 77 -9.39 -11.10 -1.36
CA GLY A 77 -8.94 -12.01 -2.42
C GLY A 77 -9.92 -13.17 -2.55
N HIS A 78 -10.34 -13.46 -3.78
CA HIS A 78 -11.12 -14.64 -4.12
C HIS A 78 -10.20 -15.86 -4.31
#